data_AF-A0A957KPJ4-F1
#
_entry.id   AF-A0A957KPJ4-F1
#
_cell.length_a   1.000
_cell.length_b   1.000
_cell.length_c   1.000
_cell.angle_alpha   90.00
_cell.angle_beta   90.00
_cell.angle_gamma   90.00
#
_symmetry.space_group_name_H-M   'P 1'
#
loop_
_entity.id
_entity.type
_entity.pdbx_description
1 polymer ?
#
loop_
_entity_poly.entity_id
_entity_poly.type
_entity_poly.pdbx_seq_one_letter_code
_entity_poly.pdbx_strand_id
1 'polypeptide(L)'
;GNVFLANTSTQQGGGAFVNHATGAHFLNNVFAENSAAEGGGLYLWGSDLRLDHTTLARNSSGDGRAVFIDKYPGRVSPEEPTIYTSTIVFSNTIVAGHAIGFHATPDNSLTVDGVLWWETPTHFQTSGAQLAVHDEFSGDPLFQADGYHISAYSAARYKVDGGLDHDVDGQLRDWATQDLGADEFVPVAVVTPE
;
A
#
# COMPACT_ATOMS: atom_id res chain seq x y z
N GLY A 1 11.00 -7.81 1.49
CA GLY A 1 10.46 -6.50 1.05
C GLY A 1 11.25 -5.39 1.70
N ASN A 2 10.65 -4.22 1.93
CA ASN A 2 11.22 -3.17 2.78
C ASN A 2 10.22 -2.70 3.83
N VAL A 3 10.72 -2.23 4.97
CA VAL A 3 9.91 -1.65 6.04
C VAL A 3 10.24 -0.16 6.17
N PHE A 4 9.30 0.69 5.79
CA PHE A 4 9.32 2.14 6.00
C PHE A 4 8.50 2.45 7.25
N LEU A 5 9.18 2.59 8.38
CA LEU A 5 8.56 2.75 9.69
C LEU A 5 8.89 4.12 10.31
N ALA A 6 7.87 4.83 10.79
CA ALA A 6 8.01 6.04 11.61
C ALA A 6 8.84 7.17 10.95
N ASN A 7 8.84 7.25 9.62
CA ASN A 7 9.53 8.32 8.90
C ASN A 7 8.69 9.60 8.88
N THR A 8 9.34 10.76 8.82
CA THR A 8 8.66 12.05 8.76
C THR A 8 9.20 12.89 7.60
N SER A 9 8.29 13.39 6.76
CA SER A 9 8.54 14.38 5.71
C SER A 9 7.78 15.66 6.04
N THR A 10 8.34 16.83 5.76
CA THR A 10 7.60 18.09 5.92
C THR A 10 6.73 18.43 4.71
N GLN A 11 6.80 17.64 3.63
CA GLN A 11 6.03 17.86 2.41
C GLN A 11 5.30 16.59 1.99
N GLN A 12 5.83 15.82 1.04
CA GLN A 12 5.17 14.65 0.47
C GLN A 12 5.79 13.34 0.94
N GLY A 13 4.96 12.30 1.03
CA GLY A 13 5.40 10.90 1.05
C GLY A 13 6.22 10.56 2.29
N GLY A 14 5.55 10.40 3.44
CA GLY A 14 6.24 10.19 4.71
C GLY A 14 7.11 8.94 4.70
N GLY A 15 6.62 7.84 4.10
CA GLY A 15 7.40 6.62 3.87
C GLY A 15 8.18 6.67 2.56
N ALA A 16 7.53 7.01 1.45
CA ALA A 16 8.22 7.23 0.18
C ALA A 16 7.53 8.25 -0.73
N PHE A 17 8.36 8.99 -1.47
CA PHE A 17 7.98 9.84 -2.58
C PHE A 17 8.54 9.22 -3.87
N VAL A 18 7.64 8.83 -4.78
CA VAL A 18 8.01 8.23 -6.06
C VAL A 18 7.69 9.21 -7.18
N ASN A 19 8.72 9.57 -7.93
CA ASN A 19 8.65 10.56 -8.98
C ASN A 19 9.07 9.94 -10.30
N HIS A 20 8.18 9.94 -11.29
CA HIS A 20 8.47 9.47 -12.65
C HIS A 20 9.05 8.07 -12.78
N ALA A 21 8.60 7.16 -11.93
CA ALA A 21 8.96 5.77 -12.09
C ALA A 21 8.00 5.12 -13.10
N THR A 22 8.54 4.48 -14.14
CA THR A 22 7.76 3.71 -15.11
C THR A 22 8.12 2.23 -15.00
N GLY A 23 7.12 1.39 -14.72
CA GLY A 23 7.28 -0.07 -14.63
C GLY A 23 7.98 -0.55 -13.37
N ALA A 24 8.02 0.25 -12.30
CA ALA A 24 8.59 -0.20 -11.03
C ALA A 24 7.60 -1.07 -10.25
N HIS A 25 8.13 -2.11 -9.60
CA HIS A 25 7.36 -3.14 -8.91
C HIS A 25 7.80 -3.23 -7.45
N PHE A 26 6.87 -2.96 -6.54
CA PHE A 26 7.10 -2.90 -5.11
C PHE A 26 6.48 -4.16 -4.51
N LEU A 27 7.34 -5.05 -4.01
CA LEU A 27 6.94 -6.34 -3.45
C LEU A 27 7.11 -6.38 -1.94
N ASN A 28 6.09 -6.83 -1.21
CA ASN A 28 6.14 -7.08 0.23
C ASN A 28 6.59 -5.86 1.05
N ASN A 29 6.07 -4.67 0.73
CA ASN A 29 6.50 -3.45 1.44
C ASN A 29 5.54 -3.09 2.56
N VAL A 30 6.11 -2.66 3.68
CA VAL A 30 5.39 -2.10 4.81
C VAL A 30 5.63 -0.61 4.84
N PHE A 31 4.56 0.17 4.86
CA PHE A 31 4.56 1.60 5.14
C PHE A 31 3.72 1.81 6.40
N ALA A 32 4.40 1.94 7.54
CA ALA A 32 3.75 2.05 8.83
C ALA A 32 4.18 3.30 9.60
N GLU A 33 3.21 3.97 10.23
CA GLU A 33 3.46 5.07 11.19
C GLU A 33 4.24 6.26 10.60
N ASN A 34 4.23 6.39 9.27
CA ASN A 34 4.92 7.49 8.60
C ASN A 34 4.05 8.75 8.59
N SER A 35 4.69 9.92 8.56
CA SER A 35 4.01 11.22 8.57
C SER A 35 4.50 12.16 7.48
N ALA A 36 3.56 12.87 6.83
CA ALA A 36 3.85 13.92 5.86
C ALA A 36 2.79 15.03 5.86
N ALA A 37 2.99 16.11 5.09
CA ALA A 37 1.90 17.05 4.83
C ALA A 37 0.85 16.42 3.88
N GLU A 38 1.31 15.70 2.86
CA GLU A 38 0.49 15.00 1.86
C GLU A 38 0.97 13.56 1.66
N GLY A 39 0.05 12.59 1.65
CA GLY A 39 0.37 11.18 1.44
C GLY A 39 1.25 10.62 2.55
N GLY A 40 0.66 10.37 3.73
CA GLY A 40 1.41 10.00 4.93
C GLY A 40 2.31 8.78 4.75
N GLY A 41 1.83 7.78 4.00
CA GLY A 41 2.63 6.63 3.60
C GLY A 41 3.36 6.89 2.28
N LEU A 42 2.58 7.16 1.24
CA LEU A 42 3.08 7.24 -0.14
C LEU A 42 2.58 8.49 -0.85
N TYR A 43 3.48 9.10 -1.62
CA TYR A 43 3.13 10.09 -2.63
C TYR A 43 3.70 9.66 -3.98
N LEU A 44 2.82 9.48 -4.96
CA LEU A 44 3.11 8.89 -6.27
C LEU A 44 2.83 9.94 -7.35
N TRP A 45 3.88 10.38 -8.03
CA TRP A 45 3.84 11.54 -8.93
C TRP A 45 4.26 11.17 -10.35
N GLY A 46 3.31 11.24 -11.29
CA GLY A 46 3.48 10.87 -12.69
C GLY A 46 4.18 9.52 -12.90
N SER A 47 3.73 8.49 -12.18
CA SER A 47 4.38 7.17 -12.11
C SER A 47 3.46 6.02 -12.48
N ASP A 48 4.02 4.98 -13.11
CA ASP A 48 3.36 3.72 -13.42
C ASP A 48 3.94 2.60 -12.54
N LEU A 49 3.18 2.22 -11.51
CA LEU A 49 3.66 1.33 -10.44
C LEU A 49 2.71 0.16 -10.21
N ARG A 50 3.32 -0.99 -9.88
CA ARG A 50 2.64 -2.12 -9.28
C ARG A 50 3.13 -2.30 -7.85
N LEU A 51 2.20 -2.44 -6.90
CA LEU A 51 2.47 -2.69 -5.50
C LEU A 51 1.74 -3.97 -5.10
N ASP A 52 2.48 -5.06 -4.89
CA ASP A 52 1.91 -6.35 -4.49
C ASP A 52 2.28 -6.65 -3.04
N HIS A 53 1.31 -7.17 -2.28
CA HIS A 53 1.51 -7.54 -0.87
C HIS A 53 2.01 -6.35 -0.06
N THR A 54 1.23 -5.27 -0.03
CA THR A 54 1.62 -4.04 0.67
C THR A 54 0.79 -3.85 1.94
N THR A 55 1.45 -3.49 3.04
CA THR A 55 0.78 -3.09 4.28
C THR A 55 0.93 -1.58 4.47
N LEU A 56 -0.19 -0.87 4.42
CA LEU A 56 -0.32 0.54 4.80
C LEU A 56 -0.97 0.59 6.18
N ALA A 57 -0.23 1.04 7.20
CA ALA A 57 -0.73 1.04 8.58
C ALA A 57 -0.45 2.36 9.31
N ARG A 58 -1.50 3.01 9.84
CA ARG A 58 -1.38 4.16 10.76
C ARG A 58 -0.48 5.28 10.25
N ASN A 59 -0.47 5.51 8.94
CA ASN A 59 0.24 6.65 8.36
C ASN A 59 -0.60 7.92 8.52
N SER A 60 0.03 9.05 8.77
CA SER A 60 -0.66 10.30 9.04
C SER A 60 -0.27 11.38 8.04
N SER A 61 -1.23 12.13 7.53
CA SER A 61 -0.95 13.35 6.79
C SER A 61 -1.88 14.49 7.19
N GLY A 62 -1.48 15.72 6.86
CA GLY A 62 -2.29 16.92 7.12
C GLY A 62 -3.66 16.87 6.43
N ASP A 63 -3.75 16.13 5.32
CA ASP A 63 -4.99 15.88 4.58
C ASP A 63 -5.64 14.52 4.88
N GLY A 64 -5.07 13.72 5.79
CA GLY A 64 -5.62 12.46 6.29
C GLY A 64 -5.47 11.25 5.36
N ARG A 65 -4.70 11.36 4.27
CA ARG A 65 -4.56 10.34 3.21
C ARG A 65 -3.35 9.43 3.41
N ALA A 66 -3.56 8.12 3.30
CA ALA A 66 -2.46 7.15 3.31
C ALA A 66 -1.59 7.28 2.05
N VAL A 67 -2.26 7.33 0.89
CA VAL A 67 -1.63 7.39 -0.44
C VAL A 67 -2.20 8.56 -1.22
N PHE A 68 -1.31 9.38 -1.78
CA PHE A 68 -1.64 10.46 -2.70
C PHE A 68 -1.09 10.13 -4.08
N ILE A 69 -1.96 10.09 -5.10
CA ILE A 69 -1.61 9.86 -6.50
C ILE A 69 -1.88 11.14 -7.29
N ASP A 70 -0.84 11.71 -7.89
CA ASP A 70 -0.93 12.94 -8.68
C ASP A 70 -0.22 12.83 -10.03
N LYS A 71 -0.57 13.75 -10.93
CA LYS A 71 0.09 13.90 -12.22
C LYS A 71 1.32 14.78 -12.10
N TYR A 72 2.41 14.38 -12.74
CA TYR A 72 3.54 15.25 -12.92
C TYR A 72 3.26 16.26 -14.04
N PRO A 73 3.36 17.57 -13.78
CA PRO A 73 2.96 18.61 -14.73
C PRO A 73 3.89 18.74 -15.95
N GLY A 74 5.02 18.04 -15.96
CA GLY A 74 5.98 18.05 -17.06
C GLY A 74 7.05 19.11 -16.92
N ARG A 75 7.95 19.13 -17.90
CA ARG A 75 8.73 20.33 -18.18
C ARG A 75 7.87 21.21 -19.08
N VAL A 76 7.48 22.39 -18.61
CA VAL A 76 6.72 23.34 -19.41
C VAL A 76 7.67 23.98 -20.42
N SER A 77 7.89 23.34 -21.57
CA SER A 77 8.44 24.01 -22.76
C SER A 77 7.27 24.40 -23.67
N PRO A 78 7.31 25.57 -24.34
CA PRO A 78 6.23 26.01 -25.22
C PRO A 78 5.92 25.03 -26.37
N GLU A 79 6.87 24.16 -26.70
CA GLU A 79 6.80 23.28 -27.87
C GLU A 79 6.41 21.83 -27.51
N GLU A 80 6.66 21.40 -26.26
CA GLU A 80 6.32 20.05 -25.78
C GLU A 80 5.91 20.05 -24.29
N PRO A 81 4.63 20.30 -23.95
CA PRO A 81 4.11 20.05 -22.61
C PRO A 81 3.91 18.54 -22.42
N THR A 82 4.73 17.93 -21.56
CA THR A 82 4.63 16.50 -21.23
C THR A 82 3.98 16.32 -19.86
N ILE A 83 2.65 16.33 -19.78
CA ILE A 83 1.97 15.91 -18.55
C ILE A 83 2.08 14.39 -18.45
N TYR A 84 2.57 13.89 -17.33
CA TYR A 84 2.63 12.46 -17.05
C TYR A 84 1.59 12.15 -15.97
N THR A 85 0.58 11.37 -16.33
CA THR A 85 -0.38 10.80 -15.38
C THR A 85 0.25 9.61 -14.67
N SER A 86 -0.35 9.20 -13.56
CA SER A 86 0.02 8.01 -12.81
C SER A 86 -0.95 6.86 -13.10
N THR A 87 -0.42 5.65 -13.30
CA THR A 87 -1.18 4.39 -13.38
C THR A 87 -0.72 3.46 -12.27
N ILE A 88 -1.52 3.36 -11.20
CA ILE A 88 -1.12 2.65 -9.99
C ILE A 88 -1.99 1.41 -9.80
N VAL A 89 -1.35 0.27 -9.57
CA VAL A 89 -2.02 -1.00 -9.25
C VAL A 89 -1.55 -1.46 -7.87
N PHE A 90 -2.49 -1.59 -6.95
CA PHE A 90 -2.29 -2.30 -5.69
C PHE A 90 -2.93 -3.67 -5.79
N SER A 91 -2.18 -4.73 -5.48
CA SER A 91 -2.74 -6.06 -5.27
C SER A 91 -2.39 -6.60 -3.89
N ASN A 92 -3.35 -7.29 -3.28
CA ASN A 92 -3.16 -8.00 -2.01
C ASN A 92 -2.71 -7.08 -0.87
N THR A 93 -3.47 -6.03 -0.59
CA THR A 93 -3.06 -4.91 0.28
C THR A 93 -3.83 -4.91 1.61
N ILE A 94 -3.17 -4.55 2.71
CA ILE A 94 -3.86 -4.14 3.95
C ILE A 94 -3.81 -2.61 4.04
N VAL A 95 -4.95 -1.97 4.28
CA VAL A 95 -5.04 -0.53 4.57
C VAL A 95 -5.75 -0.33 5.91
N ALA A 96 -4.99 0.17 6.90
CA ALA A 96 -5.43 0.19 8.29
C ALA A 96 -5.11 1.52 9.01
N GLY A 97 -6.12 2.14 9.62
CA GLY A 97 -5.96 3.27 10.53
C GLY A 97 -5.67 4.62 9.86
N HIS A 98 -6.34 4.92 8.75
CA HIS A 98 -6.23 6.20 8.03
C HIS A 98 -7.58 6.91 7.96
N ALA A 99 -7.62 8.24 7.91
CA ALA A 99 -8.90 8.91 7.65
C ALA A 99 -9.38 8.63 6.21
N ILE A 100 -8.44 8.64 5.25
CA ILE A 100 -8.63 8.34 3.84
C ILE A 100 -7.55 7.34 3.39
N GLY A 101 -7.94 6.24 2.74
CA GLY A 101 -7.01 5.25 2.17
C GLY A 101 -6.26 5.82 0.97
N PHE A 102 -6.96 5.95 -0.16
CA PHE A 102 -6.37 6.43 -1.41
C PHE A 102 -7.01 7.73 -1.89
N HIS A 103 -6.16 8.64 -2.35
CA HIS A 103 -6.57 9.80 -3.13
C HIS A 103 -5.89 9.78 -4.49
N ALA A 104 -6.65 10.08 -5.55
CA ALA A 104 -6.11 10.27 -6.89
C ALA A 104 -6.71 11.52 -7.53
N THR A 105 -5.85 12.39 -8.06
CA THR A 105 -6.29 13.58 -8.80
C THR A 105 -6.79 13.18 -10.20
N PRO A 106 -7.51 14.06 -10.92
CA PRO A 106 -8.08 13.72 -12.21
C PRO A 106 -7.07 13.20 -13.23
N ASP A 107 -7.57 12.38 -14.15
CA ASP A 107 -6.83 11.76 -15.27
C ASP A 107 -5.87 10.63 -14.88
N ASN A 108 -5.60 10.42 -13.59
CA ASN A 108 -4.84 9.26 -13.10
C ASN A 108 -5.70 7.99 -13.09
N SER A 109 -5.05 6.84 -13.01
CA SER A 109 -5.69 5.53 -12.86
C SER A 109 -5.22 4.83 -11.58
N LEU A 110 -6.18 4.34 -10.80
CA LEU A 110 -5.95 3.50 -9.63
C LEU A 110 -6.73 2.19 -9.78
N THR A 111 -6.02 1.08 -9.70
CA THR A 111 -6.62 -0.25 -9.53
C THR A 111 -6.25 -0.78 -8.16
N VAL A 112 -7.23 -1.27 -7.41
CA VAL A 112 -7.02 -1.96 -6.13
C VAL A 112 -7.71 -3.32 -6.20
N ASP A 113 -6.93 -4.39 -6.09
CA ASP A 113 -7.39 -5.77 -6.28
C ASP A 113 -6.95 -6.65 -5.11
N GLY A 114 -7.89 -7.07 -4.26
CA GLY A 114 -7.59 -7.76 -3.01
C GLY A 114 -7.13 -6.77 -1.95
N VAL A 115 -8.07 -6.21 -1.18
CA VAL A 115 -7.76 -5.23 -0.12
C VAL A 115 -8.51 -5.51 1.17
N LEU A 116 -7.80 -5.47 2.30
CA LEU A 116 -8.41 -5.45 3.63
C LEU A 116 -8.48 -4.03 4.15
N TRP A 117 -9.68 -3.60 4.54
CA TRP A 117 -9.94 -2.32 5.18
C TRP A 117 -10.13 -2.46 6.68
N TRP A 118 -9.40 -1.66 7.44
CA TRP A 118 -9.57 -1.53 8.89
C TRP A 118 -9.46 -0.09 9.36
N GLU A 119 -10.38 0.36 10.20
CA GLU A 119 -10.38 1.72 10.77
C GLU A 119 -10.09 2.83 9.75
N THR A 120 -10.58 2.65 8.51
CA THR A 120 -10.38 3.57 7.40
C THR A 120 -11.73 3.95 6.82
N PRO A 121 -12.42 4.97 7.36
CA PRO A 121 -13.82 5.23 7.01
C PRO A 121 -14.01 5.76 5.58
N THR A 122 -12.99 6.34 4.96
CA THR A 122 -13.02 6.74 3.55
C THR A 122 -12.00 5.94 2.77
N HIS A 123 -12.43 4.94 2.00
CA HIS A 123 -11.50 4.10 1.23
C HIS A 123 -10.84 4.89 0.07
N PHE A 124 -11.65 5.68 -0.65
CA PHE A 124 -11.24 6.36 -1.88
C PHE A 124 -11.75 7.81 -1.97
N GLN A 125 -10.89 8.71 -2.43
CA GLN A 125 -11.22 10.07 -2.88
C GLN A 125 -10.63 10.33 -4.27
N THR A 126 -11.33 9.93 -5.32
CA THR A 126 -10.75 9.81 -6.68
C THR A 126 -11.57 10.54 -7.76
N SER A 127 -12.20 11.67 -7.42
CA SER A 127 -13.05 12.39 -8.38
C SER A 127 -12.25 12.82 -9.62
N GLY A 128 -12.70 12.36 -10.79
CA GLY A 128 -12.04 12.61 -12.08
C GLY A 128 -10.89 11.64 -12.42
N ALA A 129 -10.51 10.74 -11.51
CA ALA A 129 -9.59 9.64 -11.79
C ALA A 129 -10.35 8.39 -12.22
N GLN A 130 -9.69 7.51 -12.98
CA GLN A 130 -10.19 6.16 -13.20
C GLN A 130 -9.94 5.31 -11.96
N LEU A 131 -10.97 4.60 -11.49
CA LEU A 131 -10.90 3.72 -10.34
C LEU A 131 -11.49 2.36 -10.70
N ALA A 132 -10.71 1.30 -10.49
CA ALA A 132 -11.17 -0.08 -10.51
C ALA A 132 -10.89 -0.71 -9.14
N VAL A 133 -11.90 -1.34 -8.55
CA VAL A 133 -11.77 -2.00 -7.25
C VAL A 133 -12.34 -3.40 -7.33
N HIS A 134 -11.56 -4.37 -6.87
CA HIS A 134 -11.86 -5.78 -6.88
C HIS A 134 -11.49 -6.41 -5.52
N ASP A 135 -12.25 -7.41 -5.09
CA ASP A 135 -12.00 -8.21 -3.90
C ASP A 135 -11.70 -7.40 -2.62
N GLU A 136 -12.71 -6.65 -2.17
CA GLU A 136 -12.66 -5.88 -0.93
C GLU A 136 -13.11 -6.72 0.27
N PHE A 137 -12.33 -6.63 1.34
CA PHE A 137 -12.58 -7.26 2.63
C PHE A 137 -12.55 -6.20 3.73
N SER A 138 -13.16 -6.51 4.86
CA SER A 138 -13.08 -5.67 6.06
C SER A 138 -12.88 -6.54 7.30
N GLY A 139 -12.13 -6.00 8.26
CA GLY A 139 -11.88 -6.66 9.53
C GLY A 139 -10.52 -6.30 10.11
N ASP A 140 -10.33 -6.64 11.38
CA ASP A 140 -9.12 -6.32 12.11
C ASP A 140 -7.92 -7.13 11.55
N PRO A 141 -6.84 -6.47 11.08
CA PRO A 141 -5.62 -7.17 10.68
C PRO A 141 -4.92 -7.83 11.87
N LEU A 142 -5.28 -7.47 13.10
CA LEU A 142 -4.72 -7.97 14.35
C LEU A 142 -3.19 -7.97 14.31
N PHE A 143 -2.64 -6.78 14.03
CA PHE A 143 -1.21 -6.58 13.99
C PHE A 143 -0.57 -6.93 15.34
N GLN A 144 0.60 -7.57 15.29
CA GLN A 144 1.44 -7.83 16.43
C GLN A 144 2.13 -6.54 16.92
N ALA A 145 2.95 -6.66 17.97
CA ALA A 145 3.55 -5.50 18.65
C ALA A 145 4.51 -4.68 17.77
N ASP A 146 5.08 -5.26 16.71
CA ASP A 146 5.89 -4.55 15.71
C ASP A 146 5.06 -3.69 14.74
N GLY A 147 3.74 -3.83 14.79
CA GLY A 147 2.82 -2.97 14.08
C GLY A 147 2.52 -3.37 12.63
N TYR A 148 3.05 -4.47 12.11
CA TYR A 148 2.73 -4.93 10.75
C TYR A 148 2.57 -6.45 10.58
N HIS A 149 3.19 -7.28 11.42
CA HIS A 149 2.95 -8.72 11.35
C HIS A 149 1.51 -9.02 11.74
N ILE A 150 0.84 -9.91 11.03
CA ILE A 150 -0.52 -10.31 11.36
C ILE A 150 -0.51 -11.51 12.32
N SER A 151 -1.64 -11.76 12.97
CA SER A 151 -1.79 -12.89 13.91
C SER A 151 -2.71 -13.98 13.36
N ALA A 152 -2.76 -15.12 14.05
CA ALA A 152 -3.51 -16.31 13.65
C ALA A 152 -5.01 -16.08 13.39
N TYR A 153 -5.60 -15.01 13.93
CA TYR A 153 -7.02 -14.69 13.77
C TYR A 153 -7.29 -13.48 12.88
N SER A 154 -6.24 -12.95 12.23
CA SER A 154 -6.35 -11.79 11.37
C SER A 154 -7.37 -11.98 10.26
N ALA A 155 -8.14 -10.92 9.98
CA ALA A 155 -9.06 -10.89 8.84
C ALA A 155 -8.33 -10.92 7.48
N ALA A 156 -7.03 -10.63 7.46
CA ALA A 156 -6.19 -10.66 6.26
C ALA A 156 -5.90 -12.07 5.76
N ARG A 157 -6.18 -13.09 6.57
CA ARG A 157 -5.70 -14.44 6.29
C ARG A 157 -6.42 -15.11 5.13
N TYR A 158 -5.66 -15.89 4.35
CA TYR A 158 -6.15 -16.84 3.37
C TYR A 158 -7.09 -16.22 2.32
N LYS A 159 -6.64 -15.16 1.64
CA LYS A 159 -7.46 -14.39 0.69
C LYS A 159 -7.02 -14.51 -0.76
N VAL A 160 -5.80 -14.94 -0.99
CA VAL A 160 -5.16 -14.88 -2.31
C VAL A 160 -4.69 -16.27 -2.69
N ASP A 161 -5.04 -16.72 -3.90
CA ASP A 161 -4.56 -17.98 -4.45
C ASP A 161 -3.22 -17.77 -5.18
N GLY A 162 -2.15 -18.41 -4.72
CA GLY A 162 -0.81 -18.26 -5.29
C GLY A 162 -0.24 -16.84 -5.15
N GLY A 163 0.99 -16.63 -5.63
CA GLY A 163 1.65 -15.32 -5.56
C GLY A 163 3.16 -15.40 -5.40
N LEU A 164 3.67 -14.54 -4.51
CA LEU A 164 5.10 -14.44 -4.18
C LEU A 164 5.52 -15.61 -3.29
N ASP A 165 6.78 -16.05 -3.39
CA ASP A 165 7.27 -17.19 -2.60
C ASP A 165 7.68 -16.78 -1.18
N HIS A 166 8.11 -15.54 -0.97
CA HIS A 166 8.50 -15.01 0.33
C HIS A 166 7.74 -13.74 0.70
N ASP A 167 7.62 -13.46 2.00
CA ASP A 167 7.02 -12.26 2.57
C ASP A 167 8.05 -11.13 2.79
N VAL A 168 7.70 -10.15 3.63
CA VAL A 168 8.56 -8.99 3.94
C VAL A 168 9.89 -9.38 4.59
N ASP A 169 9.88 -10.41 5.44
CA ASP A 169 11.02 -10.85 6.26
C ASP A 169 11.70 -12.11 5.75
N GLY A 170 11.27 -12.59 4.57
CA GLY A 170 11.87 -13.72 3.88
C GLY A 170 11.32 -15.07 4.35
N GLN A 171 10.15 -15.10 5.00
CA GLN A 171 9.45 -16.34 5.33
C GLN A 171 8.64 -16.80 4.13
N LEU A 172 8.48 -18.12 3.98
CA LEU A 172 7.73 -18.68 2.86
C LEU A 172 6.24 -18.39 2.99
N ARG A 173 5.62 -17.98 1.89
CA ARG A 173 4.16 -17.87 1.78
C ARG A 173 3.52 -19.23 1.48
N ASP A 174 2.32 -19.49 2.00
CA ASP A 174 1.58 -20.70 1.64
C ASP A 174 1.05 -20.57 0.20
N TRP A 175 1.52 -21.44 -0.69
CA TRP A 175 1.14 -21.41 -2.11
C TRP A 175 -0.36 -21.65 -2.34
N ALA A 176 -1.05 -22.32 -1.41
CA ALA A 176 -2.46 -22.66 -1.55
C ALA A 176 -3.37 -21.48 -1.16
N THR A 177 -2.98 -20.70 -0.16
CA THR A 177 -3.78 -19.57 0.35
C THR A 177 -2.86 -18.57 1.05
N GLN A 178 -2.53 -17.47 0.37
CA GLN A 178 -1.71 -16.38 0.92
C GLN A 178 -2.56 -15.35 1.66
N ASP A 179 -1.92 -14.68 2.60
CA ASP A 179 -2.50 -13.58 3.36
C ASP A 179 -2.37 -12.24 2.60
N LEU A 180 -3.32 -11.33 2.81
CA LEU A 180 -3.20 -9.96 2.31
C LEU A 180 -2.09 -9.21 3.06
N GLY A 181 -1.47 -8.26 2.38
CA GLY A 181 -0.42 -7.44 2.95
C GLY A 181 0.96 -8.08 2.87
N ALA A 182 1.94 -7.39 3.45
CA ALA A 182 3.35 -7.69 3.30
C ALA A 182 3.83 -8.89 4.10
N ASP A 183 3.09 -9.27 5.14
CA ASP A 183 3.39 -10.39 6.03
C ASP A 183 2.55 -11.61 5.65
N GLU A 184 3.10 -12.80 5.88
CA GLU A 184 2.35 -14.04 5.90
C GLU A 184 2.33 -14.59 7.33
N PHE A 185 1.16 -14.92 7.86
CA PHE A 185 1.14 -15.57 9.16
C PHE A 185 1.76 -16.97 9.09
N VAL A 186 2.94 -17.12 9.68
CA VAL A 186 3.56 -18.42 9.90
C VAL A 186 3.29 -18.89 11.34
N PRO A 187 2.67 -20.08 11.53
CA PRO A 187 2.55 -20.67 12.86
C PRO A 187 3.95 -20.95 13.42
N VAL A 188 4.24 -20.48 14.63
CA VAL A 188 5.49 -20.85 15.32
C VAL A 188 5.50 -22.36 15.49
N ALA A 189 6.39 -23.05 14.76
CA ALA A 189 6.65 -24.46 14.97
C ALA A 189 7.35 -24.60 16.34
N VAL A 190 6.62 -25.04 17.35
CA VAL A 190 7.24 -25.50 18.60
C VAL A 190 7.98 -26.79 18.26
N VAL A 191 9.28 -26.69 18.01
CA VAL A 191 10.16 -27.87 18.02
C VAL A 191 10.25 -28.30 19.47
N THR A 192 9.46 -29.28 19.88
CA THR A 192 9.70 -29.98 21.13
C THR A 192 11.07 -30.66 21.02
N PRO A 193 12.02 -30.41 21.92
CA PRO A 193 13.27 -31.18 21.94
C PRO A 193 12.91 -32.65 22.12
N GLU A 194 13.48 -33.53 21.27
CA GLU A 194 13.46 -34.99 21.50
C GLU A 194 14.22 -35.36 22.78
#